data_AF-A0A9E9D8E1-F1
#
_entry.id   AF-A0A9E9D8E1-F1
#
_cell.length_a   1.000
_cell.length_b   1.000
_cell.length_c   1.000
_cell.angle_alpha   90.00
_cell.angle_beta   90.00
_cell.angle_gamma   90.00
#
_symmetry.space_group_name_H-M   'P 1'
#
loop_
_entity.id
_entity.type
_entity.pdbx_description
1 polymer ?
#
loop_
_entity_poly.entity_id
_entity_poly.type
_entity_poly.pdbx_seq_one_letter_code
_entity_poly.pdbx_strand_id
1 'polypeptide(L)' 'MNLVVLHAFGEYQKGDRITDVDKVAAVLDSEQAACVVKVAATEEASTAKPKSSK' A
#
# COMPACT_ATOMS: atom_id res chain seq x y z
N MET A 1 -3.36 -7.41 8.43
CA MET A 1 -3.31 -5.95 8.23
C MET A 1 -2.42 -5.73 7.03
N ASN A 2 -2.87 -5.03 5.99
CA ASN A 2 -2.16 -4.99 4.72
C ASN A 2 -1.70 -3.56 4.45
N LEU A 3 -0.53 -3.37 3.87
CA LEU A 3 -0.08 -2.07 3.39
C LEU A 3 -0.18 -2.01 1.86
N VAL A 4 -0.61 -0.87 1.34
CA VAL A 4 -0.52 -0.58 -0.09
C VAL A 4 0.50 0.52 -0.29
N VAL A 5 1.42 0.28 -1.22
CA VAL A 5 2.50 1.21 -1.54
C VAL A 5 1.96 2.35 -2.39
N LEU A 6 2.02 3.59 -1.89
CA LEU A 6 1.62 4.79 -2.61
C LEU A 6 2.75 5.37 -3.46
N HIS A 7 3.99 5.16 -3.03
CA HIS A 7 5.18 5.67 -3.68
C HIS A 7 6.21 4.56 -3.75
N ALA A 8 6.87 4.36 -4.89
CA ALA A 8 7.89 3.32 -4.99
C ALA A 8 9.06 3.63 -4.05
N PHE A 9 9.55 2.61 -3.34
CA PHE A 9 10.72 2.69 -2.46
C PHE A 9 11.38 1.31 -2.36
N GLY A 10 12.71 1.28 -2.29
CA GLY A 10 13.46 0.02 -2.27
C GLY A 10 13.09 -0.84 -3.49
N GLU A 11 12.60 -2.06 -3.21
CA GLU A 11 12.12 -3.01 -4.22
C GLU A 11 10.60 -2.92 -4.47
N TYR A 12 9.88 -2.13 -3.68
CA TYR A 12 8.43 -2.00 -3.78
C TYR A 12 8.02 -0.91 -4.76
N GLN A 13 7.02 -1.21 -5.58
CA GLN A 13 6.47 -0.28 -6.54
C GLN A 13 5.13 0.28 -6.07
N LYS A 14 4.75 1.45 -6.57
CA LYS A 14 3.43 2.02 -6.31
C LYS A 14 2.32 1.04 -6.76
N GLY A 15 1.39 0.76 -5.87
CA GLY A 15 0.31 -0.22 -6.04
C GLY A 15 0.62 -1.61 -5.49
N ASP A 16 1.87 -1.87 -5.10
CA ASP A 16 2.27 -3.13 -4.49
C ASP A 16 1.63 -3.32 -3.11
N ARG A 17 1.40 -4.58 -2.73
CA ARG A 17 0.70 -4.95 -1.49
C ARG A 17 1.63 -5.72 -0.58
N ILE A 18 1.92 -5.13 0.56
CA ILE A 18 2.69 -5.76 1.62
C ILE A 18 1.69 -6.40 2.59
N THR A 19 1.55 -7.72 2.50
CA THR A 19 0.70 -8.53 3.38
C THR A 19 1.48 -9.26 4.46
N ASP A 20 2.80 -9.30 4.33
CA ASP A 20 3.70 -9.98 5.26
C ASP A 20 3.89 -9.16 6.53
N VAL A 21 3.64 -9.77 7.70
CA VAL A 21 3.55 -9.05 8.97
C VAL A 21 4.90 -8.45 9.39
N ASP A 22 5.99 -9.18 9.17
CA ASP A 22 7.35 -8.71 9.46
C ASP A 22 7.71 -7.53 8.57
N LYS A 23 7.38 -7.61 7.27
CA LYS A 23 7.61 -6.49 6.34
C LYS A 23 6.73 -5.29 6.64
N VAL A 24 5.47 -5.51 7.03
CA VAL A 24 4.55 -4.46 7.45
C VAL A 24 5.09 -3.73 8.67
N ALA A 25 5.58 -4.47 9.67
CA ALA A 25 6.19 -3.88 10.86
C ALA A 25 7.46 -3.08 10.50
N ALA A 26 8.36 -3.64 9.69
CA ALA A 26 9.58 -2.96 9.26
C ALA A 26 9.32 -1.65 8.50
N VAL A 27 8.32 -1.64 7.61
CA VAL A 27 7.96 -0.42 6.86
C VAL A 27 7.32 0.63 7.77
N LEU A 28 6.47 0.20 8.72
CA LEU A 28 5.82 1.11 9.67
C LEU A 28 6.77 1.69 10.71
N ASP A 29 7.81 0.95 11.08
CA ASP A 29 8.87 1.41 11.99
C ASP A 29 9.85 2.38 11.29
N SER A 30 9.82 2.43 9.95
CA SER A 30 10.70 3.24 9.13
C SER A 30 10.00 4.48 8.55
N GLU A 31 10.78 5.40 7.98
CA GLU A 31 10.29 6.59 7.28
C GLU A 31 9.40 6.25 6.06
N GLN A 32 9.51 5.01 5.58
CA GLN A 32 8.70 4.43 4.50
C GLN A 32 7.21 4.33 4.87
N ALA A 33 6.85 4.45 6.14
CA ALA A 33 5.46 4.54 6.59
C ALA A 33 4.68 5.66 5.88
N ALA A 34 5.34 6.74 5.46
CA ALA A 34 4.73 7.82 4.68
C ALA A 34 4.47 7.46 3.20
N CYS A 35 5.17 6.45 2.69
CA CYS A 35 5.05 5.95 1.31
C CYS A 35 4.01 4.85 1.16
N VAL A 36 3.37 4.42 2.24
CA VAL A 36 2.39 3.33 2.27
C VAL A 36 1.12 3.76 3.00
N VAL A 37 0.02 3.05 2.76
CA VAL A 37 -1.22 3.21 3.52
C VAL A 37 -1.64 1.90 4.16
N LYS A 38 -2.03 1.98 5.43
CA LYS A 38 -2.70 0.87 6.14
C LYS A 38 -4.08 0.66 5.56
N VAL A 39 -4.28 -0.51 4.97
CA VAL A 39 -5.58 -1.02 4.57
C VAL A 39 -5.99 -2.03 5.63
N ALA A 40 -6.98 -1.66 6.44
CA ALA A 40 -7.68 -2.62 7.28
C ALA A 40 -8.27 -3.66 6.33
N ALA A 41 -8.07 -4.96 6.62
CA ALA A 41 -8.67 -6.05 5.86
C ALA A 41 -10.18 -6.10 6.18
N THR A 42 -10.90 -5.02 5.89
CA THR A 42 -12.33 -5.03 5.71
C THR A 42 -12.49 -5.14 4.20
N GLU A 43 -12.78 -6.36 3.77
CA GLU A 43 -13.60 -6.71 2.62
C GLU A 43 -13.77 -5.63 1.54
N GLU A 44 -13.23 -5.90 0.35
CA GLU A 44 -13.76 -5.41 -0.94
C GLU A 44 -14.40 -4.01 -0.92
N ALA A 45 -13.60 -2.95 -1.06
CA ALA A 45 -14.14 -1.64 -1.43
C ALA A 45 -13.28 -0.98 -2.51
N SER A 46 -13.87 -1.00 -3.70
CA SER A 46 -13.51 -0.27 -4.91
C SER A 46 -13.08 1.18 -4.65
N THR A 47 -11.95 1.59 -5.23
CA THR A 47 -11.69 2.89 -5.91
C THR A 47 -10.17 2.92 -6.20
N ALA A 48 -9.67 3.09 -7.41
CA ALA A 48 -10.06 4.06 -8.43
C ALA A 48 -9.76 3.53 -9.84
N LYS A 49 -10.79 3.42 -10.68
CA LYS A 49 -10.64 3.67 -12.12
C LYS A 49 -10.62 5.19 -12.27
N PRO A 50 -9.53 5.85 -12.70
CA PRO A 50 -9.70 7.16 -13.29
C PRO A 50 -10.45 6.97 -14.61
N LYS A 51 -11.63 7.57 -14.71
CA LYS A 51 -12.31 7.79 -15.99
C LYS A 51 -11.35 8.55 -16.89
N SER A 52 -10.92 7.96 -18.00
CA SER A 52 -10.62 8.76 -19.19
C SER A 52 -11.64 8.38 -20.24
N SER A 53 -12.69 9.18 -20.28
CA SER A 53 -13.68 9.22 -21.33
C SER A 53 -13.17 10.18 -22.39
N LYS A 54 -12.83 9.68 -23.59
CA LYS A 54 -13.00 10.41 -24.84
C LYS A 54 -12.99 9.43 -26.00
#